data_AF-A0A7C3NEJ6-F1
#
_entry.id   AF-A0A7C3NEJ6-F1
#
_cell.length_a   1.000
_cell.length_b   1.000
_cell.length_c   1.000
_cell.angle_alpha   90.00
_cell.angle_beta   90.00
_cell.angle_gamma   90.00
#
_symmetry.space_group_name_H-M   'P 1'
#
loop_
_entity.id
_entity.type
_entity.pdbx_description
1 polymer ?
#
loop_
_entity_poly.entity_id
_entity_poly.type
_entity_poly.pdbx_seq_one_letter_code
_entity_poly.pdbx_strand_id
1 'polypeptide(L)' 'IALAPDAAACGKIHQLSVGRLLGEAIKRVHHGDSISSLFT' A
#
# COMPACT_ATOMS: atom_id res chain seq x y z
N ILE A 1 -2.05 -0.88 8.01
CA ILE A 1 -2.41 -1.04 9.44
C ILE A 1 -2.69 -2.52 9.69
N ALA A 2 -2.33 -3.05 10.85
CA ALA A 2 -2.63 -4.45 11.17
C ALA A 2 -4.13 -4.62 11.44
N LEU A 3 -4.70 -5.77 11.06
CA LEU A 3 -6.06 -6.13 11.44
C LEU A 3 -6.12 -6.42 12.93
N ALA A 4 -7.25 -6.07 13.56
CA ALA A 4 -7.57 -6.54 14.91
C ALA A 4 -7.81 -8.08 14.89
N PRO A 5 -7.62 -8.80 16.00
CA PRO A 5 -7.65 -10.26 16.04
C PRO A 5 -8.96 -10.89 15.51
N ASP A 6 -10.09 -10.26 15.84
CA ASP A 6 -11.45 -10.59 15.41
C ASP A 6 -11.65 -10.37 13.90
N ALA A 7 -11.10 -9.29 13.33
CA ALA A 7 -11.11 -9.06 11.89
C ALA A 7 -10.17 -10.04 11.14
N ALA A 8 -9.03 -10.39 11.73
CA ALA A 8 -8.11 -11.37 11.17
C ALA A 8 -8.70 -12.79 11.14
N ALA A 9 -9.56 -13.12 12.10
CA ALA A 9 -10.29 -14.39 12.14
C ALA A 9 -11.50 -14.47 11.17
N CYS A 10 -11.92 -13.34 10.60
CA CYS A 10 -13.07 -13.28 9.69
C CYS A 10 -12.67 -13.68 8.26
N GLY A 11 -13.09 -14.87 7.81
CA GLY A 11 -12.79 -15.39 6.47
C GLY A 11 -13.39 -14.60 5.30
N LYS A 12 -14.20 -13.57 5.55
CA LYS A 12 -14.72 -12.64 4.53
C LYS A 12 -13.79 -11.46 4.26
N ILE A 13 -12.81 -11.20 5.13
CA ILE A 13 -11.92 -10.04 5.01
C ILE A 13 -10.64 -10.46 4.29
N HIS A 14 -10.29 -9.72 3.25
CA HIS A 14 -9.05 -9.89 2.50
C HIS A 14 -8.17 -8.65 2.63
N GLN A 15 -7.05 -8.78 3.33
CA GLN A 15 -6.06 -7.71 3.42
C GLN A 15 -5.09 -7.78 2.24
N LEU A 16 -5.04 -6.70 1.45
CA LEU A 16 -4.09 -6.56 0.35
C LEU A 16 -2.94 -5.65 0.76
N SER A 17 -1.74 -5.95 0.28
CA SER A 17 -0.57 -5.11 0.49
C SER A 17 -0.57 -3.93 -0.49
N VAL A 18 -0.41 -2.72 0.05
CA VAL A 18 -0.12 -1.50 -0.74
C VAL A 18 1.37 -1.13 -0.69
N GLY A 19 2.21 -1.98 -0.10
CA GLY A 19 3.62 -1.66 0.19
C GLY A 19 4.45 -1.34 -1.05
N ARG A 20 4.20 -2.03 -2.18
CA ARG A 20 4.88 -1.74 -3.46
C ARG A 20 4.61 -0.32 -3.94
N LEU A 21 3.34 0.10 -3.92
CA LEU A 21 2.93 1.43 -4.37
C LEU A 21 3.53 2.52 -3.48
N LEU A 22 3.53 2.32 -2.16
CA LEU A 22 4.15 3.25 -1.22
C LEU A 22 5.67 3.33 -1.38
N GLY A 23 6.36 2.19 -1.55
CA GLY A 23 7.81 2.18 -1.78
C GLY A 23 8.20 2.93 -3.05
N GLU A 24 7.45 2.73 -4.13
CA GLU A 24 7.65 3.43 -5.40
C GLU A 24 7.34 4.93 -5.31
N ALA A 25 6.35 5.33 -4.50
CA ALA A 25 6.07 6.74 -4.22
C ALA A 25 7.22 7.40 -3.44
N ILE A 26 7.73 6.74 -2.39
CA ILE A 26 8.89 7.22 -1.61
C ILE A 26 10.12 7.40 -2.52
N LYS A 27 10.41 6.40 -3.36
CA LYS A 27 11.51 6.46 -4.32
C LYS A 27 11.39 7.66 -5.25
N ARG A 28 10.20 7.93 -5.79
CA ARG A 28 9.95 9.07 -6.70
C ARG A 28 10.08 10.41 -5.99
N VAL A 29 9.53 10.54 -4.78
CA VAL A 29 9.72 11.75 -3.95
C VAL A 29 11.20 12.04 -3.73
N HIS A 30 12.00 11.00 -3.47
CA HIS A 30 13.44 11.16 -3.27
C HIS A 30 14.18 11.63 -4.54
N HIS A 31 13.78 11.13 -5.72
CA HIS A 31 14.42 11.49 -6.99
C HIS A 31 13.83 12.74 -7.65
N GLY A 32 12.75 13.31 -7.11
CA GLY A 32 12.02 14.43 -7.73
C GLY A 32 11.16 14.01 -8.93
N ASP A 33 10.88 12.71 -9.08
CA ASP A 33 10.06 12.16 -10.15
C ASP A 33 8.57 12.40 -9.90
N SER A 34 7.77 12.48 -10.98
CA SER A 34 6.33 12.66 -10.88
C SER A 34 5.63 11.42 -10.28
N ILE A 35 4.88 11.66 -9.19
CA ILE A 35 4.05 10.65 -8.52
C ILE A 35 2.86 10.22 -9.37
N SER A 36 2.34 11.09 -10.24
CA SER A 36 1.15 10.82 -11.06
C SER A 36 1.31 9.60 -11.99
N SER A 37 2.55 9.27 -12.35
CA SER A 37 2.89 8.07 -13.13
C SER A 37 2.58 6.73 -12.45
N LEU A 38 2.24 6.73 -11.16
CA LEU A 38 1.86 5.53 -10.40
C LEU A 38 0.39 5.12 -10.55
N PHE A 39 -0.42 5.95 -11.21
CA PHE A 39 -1.89 5.79 -11.27
C PHE A 39 -2.42 5.66 -12.71
N THR A 40 -1.55 5.55 -13.70
CA THR A 40 -1.85 5.10 -15.08
C THR A 40 -1.89 3.59 -15.17
#